data_AF-A0A3S1PID6-F1
#
_entry.id   AF-A0A3S1PID6-F1
#
_cell.length_a   1.000
_cell.length_b   1.000
_cell.length_c   1.000
_cell.angle_alpha   90.00
_cell.angle_beta   90.00
_cell.angle_gamma   90.00
#
_symmetry.space_group_name_H-M   'P 1'
#
loop_
_entity.id
_entity.type
_entity.pdbx_description
1 polymer ?
#
loop_
_entity_poly.entity_id
_entity_poly.type
_entity_poly.pdbx_seq_one_letter_code
_entity_poly.pdbx_strand_id
1 'polypeptide(L)'
;LILSSHKIGGPKGVGAIVAAADLMIPKPLINGGGQEKGHRAGTENLPGIAGFSAAARASLAGLQGIDAVARRRDEVEVLVKSLAPDAEIFGNGAQRLANTTFFAIPGVKAETAQIAFDLAGVALSAGSACSSGKVGP
;
A
#
# COMPACT_ATOMS: atom_id res chain seq x y z
N LEU A 1 7.10 5.51 -13.43
CA LEU A 1 6.83 5.30 -11.99
C LEU A 1 5.49 5.94 -11.63
N ILE A 2 4.61 5.24 -10.91
CA ILE A 2 3.31 5.76 -10.46
C ILE A 2 3.32 5.74 -8.93
N LEU A 3 2.95 6.86 -8.32
CA LEU A 3 3.03 7.06 -6.88
C LEU A 3 1.69 7.51 -6.32
N SER A 4 1.34 6.99 -5.14
CA SER A 4 0.19 7.46 -4.37
C SER A 4 0.64 8.00 -3.04
N SER A 5 0.26 9.25 -2.75
CA SER A 5 0.68 9.98 -1.54
C SER A 5 0.31 9.25 -0.25
N HIS A 6 -0.92 8.77 -0.14
CA HIS A 6 -1.39 8.10 1.08
C HIS A 6 -0.72 6.74 1.37
N LYS A 7 0.01 6.15 0.41
CA LYS A 7 0.80 4.93 0.65
C LYS A 7 2.15 5.21 1.30
N ILE A 8 2.54 6.48 1.36
CA ILE A 8 3.76 6.93 2.02
C ILE A 8 3.46 7.93 3.15
N GLY A 9 2.26 7.86 3.72
CA GLY A 9 1.84 8.69 4.86
C GLY A 9 1.36 10.10 4.51
N GLY A 10 1.22 10.43 3.22
CA GLY A 10 0.68 11.72 2.79
C GLY A 10 -0.85 11.75 2.67
N PRO A 11 -1.43 12.88 2.22
CA PRO A 11 -2.88 13.00 2.05
C PRO A 11 -3.43 12.08 0.96
N LYS A 12 -4.69 11.64 1.10
CA LYS A 12 -5.47 10.98 0.04
C LYS A 12 -5.84 11.98 -1.06
N GLY A 13 -6.12 11.48 -2.27
CA GLY A 13 -6.56 12.31 -3.39
C GLY A 13 -5.46 13.02 -4.18
N VAL A 14 -4.19 12.67 -3.94
CA VAL A 14 -3.04 13.17 -4.69
C VAL A 14 -2.04 12.04 -4.97
N GLY A 15 -1.37 12.12 -6.12
CA GLY A 15 -0.39 11.16 -6.60
C GLY A 15 0.47 11.78 -7.69
N ALA A 16 1.38 10.98 -8.24
CA ALA A 16 2.27 11.43 -9.31
C ALA A 16 2.53 10.33 -10.33
N ILE A 17 2.76 10.75 -11.58
CA ILE A 17 3.34 9.94 -12.64
C ILE A 17 4.70 10.55 -12.94
N VAL A 18 5.76 9.76 -12.79
CA VAL A 18 7.13 10.17 -13.11
C VAL A 18 7.61 9.35 -14.30
N ALA A 19 8.01 10.03 -15.36
CA ALA A 19 8.54 9.45 -16.59
C ALA A 19 9.93 10.03 -16.88
N ALA A 20 10.76 9.28 -17.61
CA ALA A 20 12.11 9.73 -17.98
C ALA A 20 12.10 10.87 -19.02
N ALA A 21 11.03 10.96 -19.82
CA ALA A 21 10.81 12.00 -20.79
C ALA A 21 9.31 12.29 -20.95
N ASP A 22 8.96 13.52 -21.34
CA ASP A 22 7.56 13.95 -21.54
C ASP A 22 6.84 13.08 -22.60
N LEU A 23 7.56 12.58 -23.62
CA LEU A 23 7.03 11.69 -24.66
C LEU A 23 6.57 10.32 -24.10
N MET A 24 7.07 9.91 -22.93
CA MET A 24 6.69 8.65 -22.29
C MET A 24 5.48 8.80 -21.35
N ILE A 25 4.98 10.03 -21.16
CA ILE A 25 3.78 10.25 -20.36
C ILE A 25 2.56 9.80 -21.18
N PRO A 26 1.62 9.03 -20.58
CA PRO A 26 0.39 8.63 -21.26
C PRO A 26 -0.40 9.84 -21.79
N LYS A 27 -1.24 9.60 -22.80
CA LYS A 27 -2.18 10.62 -23.27
C LYS A 27 -3.05 11.12 -22.09
N PRO A 28 -3.29 12.45 -21.99
CA PRO A 28 -4.07 13.01 -20.90
C PRO A 28 -5.48 12.41 -20.87
N LEU A 29 -5.85 11.83 -19.73
CA LEU A 29 -7.23 11.37 -19.48
C LEU A 29 -8.16 12.57 -19.26
N ILE A 30 -7.67 13.59 -18.55
CA ILE A 30 -8.39 14.83 -18.27
C ILE A 30 -7.80 15.92 -19.18
N ASN A 31 -8.58 16.32 -20.18
CA ASN A 31 -8.23 17.34 -21.17
C ASN A 31 -8.78 18.71 -20.76
N GLY A 32 -8.17 19.80 -21.23
CA GLY A 32 -8.57 21.17 -20.87
C GLY A 32 -7.40 22.15 -20.89
N GLY A 33 -7.25 22.94 -19.83
CA GLY A 33 -6.15 23.92 -19.70
C GLY A 33 -4.74 23.32 -19.71
N GLY A 34 -3.73 24.19 -19.75
CA GLY A 34 -2.31 23.82 -19.86
C GLY A 34 -1.61 23.41 -18.57
N GLN A 35 -2.34 23.13 -17.48
CA GLN A 35 -1.74 22.66 -16.22
C GLN A 35 -0.95 21.36 -16.43
N GLU A 36 0.05 21.10 -15.58
CA GLU A 36 0.90 19.89 -15.67
C GLU A 36 1.47 19.67 -17.09
N LYS A 37 1.88 20.77 -17.76
CA LYS A 37 2.34 20.80 -19.17
C LYS A 37 1.33 20.23 -20.18
N GLY A 38 0.04 20.25 -19.86
CA GLY A 38 -1.02 19.65 -20.67
C GLY A 38 -1.23 18.15 -20.45
N HIS A 39 -0.48 17.51 -19.54
CA HIS A 39 -0.66 16.07 -19.24
C HIS A 39 -1.82 15.79 -18.28
N ARG A 40 -2.29 16.79 -17.54
CA ARG A 40 -3.48 16.70 -16.71
C ARG A 40 -4.09 18.09 -16.52
N ALA A 41 -5.25 18.32 -17.10
CA ALA A 41 -5.96 19.58 -16.95
C ALA A 41 -6.62 19.74 -15.57
N GLY A 42 -6.92 20.99 -15.22
CA GLY A 42 -7.63 21.38 -14.00
C GLY A 42 -6.68 21.98 -12.96
N THR A 43 -7.19 22.93 -12.18
CA THR A 43 -6.43 23.65 -11.16
C THR A 43 -5.72 22.68 -10.20
N GLU A 44 -4.47 23.00 -9.88
CA GLU A 44 -3.60 22.20 -9.05
C GLU A 44 -4.09 22.18 -7.58
N ASN A 45 -4.13 20.98 -6.99
CA ASN A 45 -4.42 20.82 -5.56
C ASN A 45 -3.17 21.16 -4.74
N LEU A 46 -2.85 22.46 -4.63
CA LEU A 46 -1.63 22.93 -3.95
C LEU A 46 -1.47 22.39 -2.52
N PRO A 47 -2.49 22.36 -1.65
CA PRO A 47 -2.35 21.78 -0.31
C PRO A 47 -2.03 20.27 -0.35
N GLY A 48 -2.70 19.52 -1.23
CA GLY A 48 -2.43 18.10 -1.42
C GLY A 48 -1.01 17.84 -1.91
N ILE A 49 -0.55 18.62 -2.90
CA ILE A 49 0.81 18.52 -3.46
C ILE A 49 1.86 18.86 -2.40
N ALA A 50 1.65 19.91 -1.60
CA ALA A 50 2.56 20.28 -0.50
C ALA A 50 2.63 19.17 0.56
N GLY A 51 1.49 18.59 0.95
CA GLY A 51 1.43 17.47 1.88
C GLY A 51 2.13 16.22 1.34
N PHE A 52 2.00 15.93 0.03
CA PHE A 52 2.69 14.82 -0.59
C PHE A 52 4.22 15.03 -0.61
N SER A 53 4.68 16.25 -0.88
CA SER A 53 6.11 16.61 -0.80
C SER A 53 6.69 16.37 0.60
N ALA A 54 5.97 16.80 1.65
CA ALA A 54 6.38 16.55 3.04
C ALA A 54 6.45 15.04 3.35
N ALA A 55 5.43 14.28 2.95
CA ALA A 55 5.39 12.82 3.14
C ALA A 55 6.52 12.10 2.40
N ALA A 56 6.85 12.52 1.18
CA ALA A 56 7.95 11.97 0.40
C ALA A 56 9.31 12.19 1.08
N ARG A 57 9.56 13.40 1.62
CA ARG A 57 10.79 13.70 2.37
C ARG A 57 10.89 12.89 3.66
N ALA A 58 9.81 12.80 4.42
CA ALA A 58 9.76 12.01 5.65
C ALA A 58 9.98 10.52 5.37
N SER A 59 9.35 9.99 4.32
CA SER A 59 9.49 8.58 3.92
C SER A 59 10.91 8.26 3.46
N LEU A 60 11.55 9.15 2.70
CA LEU A 60 12.94 8.99 2.27
C LEU A 60 13.89 8.92 3.47
N ALA A 61 13.72 9.81 4.46
CA ALA A 61 14.49 9.76 5.70
C ALA A 61 14.24 8.46 6.49
N GLY A 62 12.99 7.98 6.51
CA GLY A 62 12.59 6.74 7.18
C GLY A 62 13.19 5.46 6.58
N LEU A 63 13.70 5.49 5.34
CA LEU A 63 14.33 4.31 4.72
C LEU A 63 15.54 3.80 5.50
N GLN A 64 16.21 4.65 6.29
CA GLN A 64 17.32 4.22 7.16
C GLN A 64 16.88 3.17 8.19
N GLY A 65 15.59 3.15 8.58
CA GLY A 65 15.04 2.20 9.53
C GLY A 65 14.39 0.97 8.91
N ILE A 66 14.44 0.81 7.58
CA ILE A 66 13.65 -0.21 6.87
C ILE A 66 14.00 -1.65 7.28
N ASP A 67 15.26 -1.90 7.63
CA ASP A 67 15.71 -3.22 8.10
C ASP A 67 15.07 -3.60 9.44
N ALA A 68 14.82 -2.63 10.32
CA ALA A 68 14.10 -2.88 11.56
C ALA A 68 12.63 -3.25 11.30
N VAL A 69 12.02 -2.68 10.26
CA VAL A 69 10.67 -3.04 9.83
C VAL A 69 10.65 -4.47 9.27
N ALA A 70 11.65 -4.84 8.47
CA ALA A 70 11.81 -6.20 7.96
C ALA A 70 11.95 -7.23 9.09
N ARG A 71 12.77 -6.94 10.11
CA ARG A 71 12.91 -7.82 11.28
C ARG A 71 11.59 -8.02 12.02
N ARG A 72 10.81 -6.96 12.24
CA ARG A 72 9.49 -7.05 12.88
C ARG A 72 8.50 -7.88 12.05
N ARG A 73 8.53 -7.76 10.72
CA ARG A 73 7.75 -8.63 9.83
C ARG A 73 8.13 -10.09 10.05
N ASP A 74 9.42 -10.40 10.08
CA ASP A 74 9.91 -11.77 10.25
C ASP A 74 9.57 -12.33 11.64
N GLU A 75 9.65 -11.52 12.70
CA GLU A 75 9.20 -11.87 14.05
C GLU A 75 7.70 -12.22 14.09
N VAL A 76 6.85 -11.44 13.40
CA VAL A 76 5.42 -11.75 13.28
C VAL A 76 5.20 -13.09 12.58
N GLU A 77 5.93 -13.38 11.51
CA GLU A 77 5.80 -14.65 10.78
C GLU A 77 6.23 -15.86 11.61
N VAL A 78 7.29 -15.73 12.40
CA VAL A 78 7.71 -16.77 13.36
C VAL A 78 6.61 -17.00 14.40
N LEU A 79 6.00 -15.94 14.94
CA LEU A 79 4.90 -16.06 15.89
C LEU A 79 3.69 -16.76 15.27
N VAL A 80 3.27 -16.37 14.06
CA VAL A 80 2.17 -17.02 13.33
C VAL A 80 2.45 -18.51 13.16
N LYS A 81 3.65 -18.89 12.71
CA LYS A 81 4.05 -20.29 12.54
C LYS A 81 4.12 -21.06 13.86
N SER A 82 4.46 -20.40 14.97
CA SER A 82 4.50 -21.04 16.28
C SER A 82 3.10 -21.37 16.82
N LEU A 83 2.12 -20.49 16.54
CA LEU A 83 0.73 -20.64 16.98
C LEU A 83 -0.11 -21.51 16.03
N ALA A 84 0.19 -21.45 14.73
CA ALA A 84 -0.45 -22.22 13.68
C ALA A 84 0.64 -22.84 12.79
N PRO A 85 1.16 -24.04 13.14
CA PRO A 85 2.23 -24.69 12.40
C PRO A 85 1.94 -24.88 10.90
N ASP A 86 0.68 -25.16 10.58
CA ASP A 86 0.19 -25.38 9.22
C ASP A 86 -0.06 -24.08 8.45
N ALA A 87 0.12 -22.90 9.06
CA ALA A 87 -0.05 -21.62 8.37
C ALA A 87 0.92 -21.49 7.20
N GLU A 88 0.48 -20.99 6.06
CA GLU A 88 1.33 -20.77 4.90
C GLU A 88 1.71 -19.29 4.81
N ILE A 89 3.01 -19.00 4.69
CA ILE A 89 3.51 -17.64 4.45
C ILE A 89 3.82 -17.50 2.96
N PHE A 90 3.08 -16.64 2.26
CA PHE A 90 3.28 -16.41 0.84
C PHE A 90 4.53 -15.56 0.59
N GLY A 91 5.33 -15.99 -0.39
CA GLY A 91 6.60 -15.34 -0.72
C GLY A 91 7.70 -15.56 0.31
N ASN A 92 7.56 -16.54 1.21
CA ASN A 92 8.63 -16.92 2.13
C ASN A 92 9.92 -17.27 1.35
N GLY A 93 11.06 -16.76 1.82
CA GLY A 93 12.37 -16.92 1.16
C GLY A 93 12.58 -16.09 -0.12
N ALA A 94 11.59 -15.38 -0.63
CA ALA A 94 11.73 -14.50 -1.79
C ALA A 94 12.12 -13.06 -1.40
N GLN A 95 12.68 -12.31 -2.36
CA GLN A 95 12.84 -10.86 -2.21
C GLN A 95 11.46 -10.19 -2.22
N ARG A 96 11.08 -9.54 -1.11
CA ARG A 96 9.77 -8.92 -0.91
C ARG A 96 9.84 -7.69 -0.01
N LEU A 97 8.76 -6.92 0.04
CA LEU A 97 8.67 -5.70 0.84
C LEU A 97 8.91 -5.97 2.34
N ALA A 98 9.60 -5.05 3.01
CA ALA A 98 9.96 -5.15 4.42
C ALA A 98 8.75 -5.09 5.37
N ASN A 99 7.67 -4.42 4.96
CA ASN A 99 6.57 -4.03 5.85
C ASN A 99 5.28 -4.85 5.67
N THR A 100 5.29 -5.91 4.87
CA THR A 100 4.10 -6.70 4.55
C THR A 100 4.38 -8.17 4.73
N THR A 101 3.55 -8.84 5.52
CA THR A 101 3.41 -10.30 5.53
C THR A 101 2.06 -10.67 4.93
N PHE A 102 2.01 -11.76 4.18
CA PHE A 102 0.79 -12.30 3.59
C PHE A 102 0.76 -13.80 3.87
N PHE A 103 -0.31 -14.27 4.50
CA PHE A 103 -0.38 -15.66 4.97
C PHE A 103 -1.80 -16.21 4.90
N ALA A 104 -1.91 -17.54 4.93
CA ALA A 104 -3.16 -18.27 5.12
C ALA A 104 -3.04 -19.23 6.30
N ILE A 105 -4.16 -19.51 6.97
CA ILE A 105 -4.27 -20.59 7.95
C ILE A 105 -5.26 -21.60 7.39
N PRO A 106 -4.86 -22.84 7.10
CA PRO A 106 -5.76 -23.86 6.56
C PRO A 106 -7.02 -24.02 7.41
N GLY A 107 -8.18 -24.10 6.74
CA GLY A 107 -9.48 -24.21 7.41
C GLY A 107 -10.06 -22.91 7.97
N VAL A 108 -9.32 -21.80 7.94
CA VAL A 108 -9.79 -20.49 8.42
C VAL A 108 -10.09 -19.58 7.23
N LYS A 109 -11.35 -19.12 7.12
CA LYS A 109 -11.73 -18.10 6.14
C LYS A 109 -11.11 -16.76 6.51
N ALA A 110 -10.62 -16.02 5.51
CA ALA A 110 -9.93 -14.75 5.73
C ALA A 110 -10.83 -13.69 6.39
N GLU A 111 -12.12 -13.65 6.03
CA GLU A 111 -13.11 -12.75 6.64
C GLU A 111 -13.32 -13.08 8.13
N THR A 112 -13.37 -14.36 8.48
CA THR A 112 -13.48 -14.80 9.88
C THR A 112 -12.26 -14.39 10.70
N ALA A 113 -11.06 -14.57 10.15
CA ALA A 113 -9.83 -14.11 10.79
C ALA A 113 -9.85 -12.59 10.96
N GLN A 114 -10.20 -11.83 9.91
CA GLN A 114 -10.24 -10.37 9.97
C GLN A 114 -11.18 -9.85 11.06
N ILE A 115 -12.37 -10.44 11.22
CA ILE A 115 -13.30 -10.10 12.31
C ILE A 115 -12.67 -10.41 13.67
N ALA A 116 -12.06 -11.58 13.84
CA ALA A 116 -11.43 -11.97 15.10
C ALA A 116 -10.27 -11.04 15.49
N PHE A 117 -9.43 -10.63 14.53
CA PHE A 117 -8.35 -9.67 14.77
C PHE A 117 -8.89 -8.26 15.06
N ASP A 118 -9.95 -7.82 14.36
CA ASP A 118 -10.60 -6.52 14.63
C ASP A 118 -11.17 -6.46 16.05
N LEU A 119 -11.86 -7.52 16.49
CA LEU A 119 -12.34 -7.66 17.88
C LEU A 119 -11.21 -7.70 18.90
N ALA A 120 -10.02 -8.18 18.52
CA ALA A 120 -8.81 -8.15 19.33
C ALA A 120 -8.04 -6.82 19.24
N GLY A 121 -8.54 -5.82 18.52
CA GLY A 121 -7.93 -4.49 18.36
C GLY A 121 -6.78 -4.44 17.35
N VAL A 122 -6.70 -5.41 16.44
CA VAL A 122 -5.65 -5.51 15.42
C VAL A 122 -6.28 -5.41 14.04
N ALA A 123 -5.96 -4.34 13.31
CA ALA A 123 -6.45 -4.16 11.95
C ALA A 123 -5.57 -4.90 10.93
N LEU A 124 -6.20 -5.73 10.09
CA LEU A 124 -5.56 -6.39 8.95
C LEU A 124 -6.48 -6.41 7.72
N SER A 125 -5.97 -6.92 6.61
CA SER A 125 -6.72 -7.06 5.36
C SER A 125 -6.73 -8.52 4.89
N ALA A 126 -7.90 -9.03 4.52
CA ALA A 126 -8.11 -10.37 3.95
C ALA A 126 -7.62 -10.55 2.49
N GLY A 127 -6.80 -9.64 1.94
CA GLY A 127 -6.36 -9.68 0.54
C GLY A 127 -7.17 -8.75 -0.36
N SER A 128 -7.72 -9.24 -1.49
CA SER A 128 -8.41 -8.35 -2.43
C SER A 128 -9.59 -7.68 -1.75
N ALA A 129 -9.47 -6.37 -1.52
CA ALA A 129 -10.53 -5.54 -0.95
C ALA A 129 -11.84 -5.60 -1.77
N CYS A 130 -11.79 -6.11 -3.01
CA CYS A 130 -12.93 -6.34 -3.88
C CYS A 130 -13.86 -7.49 -3.45
N SER A 131 -13.47 -8.34 -2.49
CA SER A 131 -14.38 -9.36 -1.91
C SER A 131 -15.35 -8.77 -0.87
N SER A 132 -15.10 -7.53 -0.41
CA SER A 132 -15.78 -6.91 0.74
C SER A 132 -17.22 -6.41 0.46
N GLY A 133 -17.94 -6.93 -0.54
CA GLY A 133 -19.25 -6.34 -0.86
C GLY A 133 -20.15 -7.03 -1.87
N LYS A 134 -19.90 -8.28 -2.25
CA LYS A 134 -20.89 -9.08 -3.00
C LYS A 134 -21.26 -10.34 -2.22
N VAL A 135 -21.99 -10.14 -1.13
CA VAL A 135 -23.10 -11.06 -0.85
C VAL A 135 -24.19 -10.66 -1.85
N GLY A 136 -24.09 -11.19 -3.08
CA GLY A 136 -25.23 -11.23 -3.98
C GLY A 136 -26.26 -12.24 -3.44
N PRO A 137 -27.55 -12.09 -3.77
CA PRO A 137 -28.55 -13.11 -3.44
C PRO A 137 -28.19 -14.48 -4.02
#